data_AF-A0A699Z6Q6-F1
#
_entry.id   AF-A0A699Z6Q6-F1
#
_cell.length_a   1.000
_cell.length_b   1.000
_cell.length_c   1.000
_cell.angle_alpha   90.00
_cell.angle_beta   90.00
_cell.angle_gamma   90.00
#
_symmetry.space_group_name_H-M   'P 1'
#
loop_
_entity.id
_entity.type
_entity.pdbx_description
1 polymer ?
#
loop_
_entity_poly.entity_id
_entity_poly.type
_entity_poly.pdbx_seq_one_letter_code
_entity_poly.pdbx_strand_id
1 'polypeptide(L)'
;MALDTMDQEEDIRMYINSTGGQPYSIFGVLDAMKAVKPDIQTLGLGACYSYASLILGDIYQIKRTVEELNAIYQLSARYYMEFTGMNQDEVEENTNRDFFMTPEIAVQQGLIDGVIGDEEDLYAPPAVTKQLRDMGLNDDLTPNLVKWYR
;
A
#
# COMPACT_ATOMS: atom_id res chain seq x y z
N MET A 1 -1.57 -23.27 20.07
CA MET A 1 -2.12 -23.16 21.43
C MET A 1 -2.92 -24.39 21.85
N ALA A 2 -3.94 -24.84 21.09
CA ALA A 2 -4.73 -26.00 21.50
C ALA A 2 -3.92 -27.30 21.68
N LEU A 3 -3.03 -27.64 20.72
CA LEU A 3 -2.18 -28.83 20.80
C LEU A 3 -1.21 -28.78 21.98
N ASP A 4 -0.57 -27.63 22.20
CA ASP A 4 0.30 -27.36 23.36
C ASP A 4 -0.46 -27.46 24.71
N THR A 5 -1.76 -27.21 24.74
CA THR A 5 -2.56 -27.42 25.98
C THR A 5 -2.90 -28.89 26.21
N MET A 6 -2.91 -29.70 25.14
CA MET A 6 -3.21 -31.14 25.23
C MET A 6 -1.98 -31.92 25.69
N ASP A 7 -0.84 -31.69 25.04
CA ASP A 7 0.45 -32.28 25.41
C ASP A 7 1.59 -31.31 25.06
N GLN A 8 2.41 -30.99 26.07
CA GLN A 8 3.51 -30.04 25.94
C GLN A 8 4.85 -30.69 25.59
N GLU A 9 4.93 -32.02 25.62
CA GLU A 9 6.15 -32.78 25.36
C GLU A 9 6.13 -33.45 23.97
N GLU A 10 4.96 -33.53 23.32
CA GLU A 10 4.83 -34.09 21.97
C GLU A 10 5.08 -33.03 20.88
N ASP A 11 6.08 -33.28 20.02
CA ASP A 11 6.40 -32.43 18.89
C ASP A 11 5.22 -32.27 17.91
N ILE A 12 5.09 -31.07 17.34
CA ILE A 12 4.03 -30.74 16.38
C ILE A 12 4.58 -30.87 14.96
N ARG A 13 3.87 -31.59 14.09
CA ARG A 13 4.14 -31.62 12.64
C ARG A 13 3.19 -30.72 11.87
N MET A 14 3.76 -29.77 11.16
CA MET A 14 3.03 -28.82 10.34
C MET A 14 3.28 -29.09 8.85
N TYR A 15 2.22 -29.46 8.14
CA TYR A 15 2.24 -29.70 6.70
C TYR A 15 1.79 -28.43 5.96
N ILE A 16 2.59 -27.98 5.01
CA ILE A 16 2.41 -26.68 4.37
C ILE A 16 2.26 -26.89 2.88
N ASN A 17 1.14 -26.43 2.30
CA ASN A 17 0.93 -26.31 0.87
C ASN A 17 0.22 -24.98 0.64
N SER A 18 0.99 -23.92 0.50
CA SER A 18 0.50 -22.55 0.43
C SER A 18 1.36 -21.70 -0.51
N THR A 19 0.67 -20.90 -1.31
CA THR A 19 1.28 -19.96 -2.26
C THR A 19 1.68 -18.63 -1.60
N GLY A 20 1.57 -18.51 -0.28
CA GLY A 20 1.79 -17.28 0.45
C GLY A 20 0.51 -16.50 0.74
N GLY A 21 0.62 -15.19 0.90
CA GLY A 21 -0.50 -14.32 1.26
C GLY A 21 -0.03 -13.07 1.97
N GLN A 22 -0.83 -12.63 2.95
CA GLN A 22 -0.53 -11.41 3.72
C GLN A 22 0.65 -11.63 4.69
N PRO A 23 1.63 -10.71 4.74
CA PRO A 23 2.80 -10.85 5.61
C PRO A 23 2.43 -10.94 7.09
N TYR A 24 1.48 -10.13 7.54
CA TYR A 24 1.03 -10.13 8.94
C TYR A 24 0.45 -11.47 9.38
N SER A 25 -0.26 -12.17 8.49
CA SER A 25 -0.80 -13.50 8.80
C SER A 25 0.32 -14.51 9.03
N ILE A 26 1.39 -14.45 8.23
CA ILE A 26 2.54 -15.36 8.37
C ILE A 26 3.32 -15.03 9.64
N PHE A 27 3.53 -13.75 9.95
CA PHE A 27 4.19 -13.37 11.21
C PHE A 27 3.39 -13.82 12.43
N GLY A 28 2.06 -13.70 12.41
CA GLY A 28 1.20 -14.25 13.46
C GLY A 28 1.35 -15.77 13.62
N VAL A 29 1.50 -16.51 12.52
CA VAL A 29 1.79 -17.96 12.56
C VAL A 29 3.17 -18.23 13.17
N LEU A 30 4.21 -17.51 12.73
CA LEU A 30 5.57 -17.66 13.26
C LEU A 30 5.66 -17.32 14.75
N ASP A 31 4.94 -16.30 15.21
CA ASP A 31 4.87 -15.94 16.62
C ASP A 31 4.14 -17.02 17.42
N ALA A 32 3.05 -17.56 16.89
CA ALA A 32 2.36 -18.69 17.51
C ALA A 32 3.26 -19.95 17.58
N MET A 33 4.08 -20.19 16.55
CA MET A 33 5.06 -21.28 16.54
C MET A 33 6.13 -21.12 17.63
N LYS A 34 6.56 -19.88 17.89
CA LYS A 34 7.54 -19.57 18.95
C LYS A 34 6.95 -19.56 20.35
N ALA A 35 5.65 -19.30 20.46
CA ALA A 35 4.97 -19.16 21.74
C ALA A 35 4.59 -20.50 22.38
N VAL A 36 4.42 -21.56 21.59
CA VAL A 36 4.14 -22.90 22.11
C VAL A 36 5.43 -23.56 22.60
N LYS A 37 5.32 -24.43 23.60
CA LYS A 37 6.48 -25.13 24.18
C LYS A 37 7.03 -26.27 23.30
N PRO A 38 6.20 -27.11 22.64
CA PRO A 38 6.70 -28.18 21.78
C PRO A 38 7.51 -27.67 20.58
N ASP A 39 8.48 -28.46 20.14
CA ASP A 39 9.17 -28.21 18.89
C ASP A 39 8.23 -28.45 17.70
N ILE A 40 8.39 -27.63 16.66
CA ILE A 40 7.56 -27.70 15.45
C ILE A 40 8.43 -28.13 14.27
N GLN A 41 8.11 -29.28 13.69
CA GLN A 41 8.65 -29.72 12.41
C GLN A 41 7.75 -29.26 11.27
N THR A 42 8.34 -28.63 10.27
CA THR A 42 7.63 -28.16 9.09
C THR A 42 7.95 -29.04 7.88
N LEU A 43 6.90 -29.41 7.13
CA LEU A 43 7.03 -30.19 5.90
C LEU A 43 6.27 -29.51 4.77
N GLY A 44 7.01 -29.05 3.76
CA GLY A 44 6.44 -28.52 2.53
C GLY A 44 5.88 -29.63 1.65
N LEU A 45 4.66 -29.46 1.18
CA LEU A 45 3.97 -30.33 0.24
C LEU A 45 3.52 -29.49 -0.97
N GLY A 46 3.89 -29.92 -2.18
CA GLY A 46 3.47 -29.25 -3.41
C GLY A 46 4.03 -27.82 -3.52
N ALA A 47 3.16 -26.83 -3.40
CA ALA A 47 3.46 -25.42 -3.60
C ALA A 47 3.76 -24.73 -2.27
N CYS A 48 5.00 -24.27 -2.06
CA CYS A 48 5.39 -23.46 -0.91
C CYS A 48 6.26 -22.29 -1.37
N TYR A 49 5.67 -21.12 -1.57
CA TYR A 49 6.36 -19.94 -2.10
C TYR A 49 5.82 -18.63 -1.51
N SER A 50 6.51 -17.52 -1.78
CA SER A 50 6.25 -16.21 -1.17
C SER A 50 6.31 -16.31 0.37
N TYR A 51 5.53 -15.53 1.11
CA TYR A 51 5.64 -15.49 2.58
C TYR A 51 5.41 -16.86 3.27
N ALA A 52 4.74 -17.84 2.63
CA ALA A 52 4.58 -19.18 3.22
C ALA A 52 5.90 -19.95 3.39
N SER A 53 6.90 -19.69 2.55
CA SER A 53 8.21 -20.37 2.65
C SER A 53 9.00 -19.95 3.89
N LEU A 54 8.68 -18.80 4.50
CA LEU A 54 9.28 -18.38 5.77
C LEU A 54 8.93 -19.34 6.90
N ILE A 55 7.75 -19.97 6.84
CA ILE A 55 7.36 -21.01 7.80
C ILE A 55 8.25 -22.26 7.64
N LEU A 56 8.71 -22.55 6.42
CA LEU A 56 9.67 -23.62 6.16
C LEU A 56 11.13 -23.25 6.53
N GLY A 57 11.40 -21.99 6.89
CA GLY A 57 12.75 -21.52 7.19
C GLY A 57 13.60 -21.21 5.95
N ASP A 58 12.99 -20.99 4.78
CA ASP A 58 13.72 -20.66 3.56
C ASP A 58 14.23 -19.21 3.57
N ILE A 59 15.52 -19.04 3.86
CA ILE A 59 16.17 -17.73 3.95
C ILE A 59 16.30 -17.03 2.59
N TYR A 60 16.33 -17.76 1.47
CA TYR A 60 16.44 -17.16 0.14
C TYR A 60 15.19 -16.35 -0.22
N GLN A 61 14.05 -16.72 0.37
CA GLN A 61 12.77 -16.06 0.11
C GLN A 61 12.67 -14.70 0.81
N ILE A 62 13.44 -14.45 1.88
CA ILE A 62 13.53 -13.11 2.49
C ILE A 62 14.07 -12.11 1.47
N LYS A 63 15.18 -12.45 0.80
CA LYS A 63 15.79 -11.57 -0.19
C LYS A 63 14.82 -11.30 -1.34
N ARG A 64 14.17 -12.35 -1.85
CA ARG A 64 13.20 -12.22 -2.95
C ARG A 64 12.01 -11.34 -2.58
N THR A 65 11.49 -11.51 -1.38
CA THR A 65 10.38 -10.72 -0.83
C THR A 65 10.74 -9.24 -0.74
N VAL A 66 11.96 -8.90 -0.31
CA VAL A 66 12.45 -7.51 -0.24
C VAL A 66 12.55 -6.90 -1.65
N GLU A 67 13.08 -7.64 -2.62
CA GLU A 67 13.14 -7.19 -4.02
C GLU A 67 11.74 -6.91 -4.59
N GLU A 68 10.76 -7.77 -4.30
CA GLU A 68 9.37 -7.60 -4.74
C GLU A 68 8.69 -6.40 -4.06
N LEU A 69 8.88 -6.21 -2.75
CA LEU A 69 8.40 -5.03 -2.02
C LEU A 69 8.93 -3.72 -2.61
N ASN A 70 10.23 -3.67 -2.90
CA ASN A 70 10.84 -2.50 -3.52
C ASN A 70 10.29 -2.26 -4.93
N ALA A 71 10.07 -3.32 -5.73
CA ALA A 71 9.49 -3.19 -7.05
C ALA A 71 8.04 -2.66 -7.00
N ILE A 72 7.24 -3.14 -6.05
CA ILE A 72 5.87 -2.65 -5.83
C ILE A 72 5.90 -1.18 -5.40
N TYR A 73 6.77 -0.81 -4.46
CA TYR A 73 6.93 0.57 -4.01
C TYR A 73 7.27 1.52 -5.17
N GLN A 74 8.25 1.13 -6.00
CA GLN A 74 8.66 1.91 -7.16
C GLN A 74 7.53 2.03 -8.20
N LEU A 75 6.73 0.98 -8.37
CA LEU A 75 5.55 1.03 -9.25
C LEU A 75 4.48 1.97 -8.70
N SER A 76 4.17 1.89 -7.40
CA SER A 76 3.21 2.80 -6.77
C SER A 76 3.68 4.25 -6.80
N ALA A 77 4.97 4.50 -6.52
CA ALA A 77 5.56 5.83 -6.56
C ALA A 77 5.45 6.43 -7.97
N ARG A 78 5.69 5.62 -9.01
CA ARG A 78 5.51 6.05 -10.40
C ARG A 78 4.09 6.53 -10.69
N TYR A 79 3.07 5.74 -10.34
CA TYR A 79 1.69 6.14 -10.54
C TYR A 79 1.34 7.39 -9.72
N TYR A 80 1.81 7.46 -8.48
CA TYR A 80 1.59 8.61 -7.61
C TYR A 80 2.20 9.90 -8.19
N MET A 81 3.42 9.83 -8.75
CA MET A 81 4.03 10.95 -9.48
C MET A 81 3.22 11.34 -10.71
N GLU A 82 2.67 10.36 -11.46
CA GLU A 82 1.86 10.63 -12.64
C GLU A 82 0.55 11.37 -12.31
N PHE A 83 -0.13 10.99 -11.23
CA PHE A 83 -1.37 11.64 -10.79
C PHE A 83 -1.14 13.02 -10.17
N THR A 84 -0.07 13.17 -9.39
CA THR A 84 0.15 14.38 -8.58
C THR A 84 1.09 15.40 -9.21
N GLY A 85 1.92 14.97 -10.16
CA GLY A 85 3.01 15.78 -10.72
C GLY A 85 4.21 15.97 -9.78
N MET A 86 4.22 15.33 -8.60
CA MET A 86 5.36 15.34 -7.68
C MET A 86 6.56 14.62 -8.28
N ASN A 87 7.77 14.99 -7.84
CA ASN A 87 8.99 14.27 -8.18
C ASN A 87 9.28 13.14 -7.18
N GLN A 88 10.25 12.28 -7.50
CA GLN A 88 10.57 11.08 -6.71
C GLN A 88 10.91 11.41 -5.25
N ASP A 89 11.71 12.45 -5.00
CA ASP A 89 12.14 12.82 -3.65
C ASP A 89 10.94 13.31 -2.81
N GLU A 90 10.05 14.09 -3.42
CA GLU A 90 8.81 14.54 -2.78
C GLU A 90 7.87 13.37 -2.44
N VAL A 91 7.76 12.38 -3.33
CA VAL A 91 6.96 11.17 -3.07
C VAL A 91 7.58 10.35 -1.95
N GLU A 92 8.89 10.14 -1.94
CA GLU A 92 9.57 9.42 -0.87
C GLU A 92 9.39 10.10 0.48
N GLU A 93 9.52 11.42 0.55
CA GLU A 93 9.31 12.18 1.78
C GLU A 93 7.86 12.11 2.27
N ASN A 94 6.90 12.34 1.39
CA ASN A 94 5.47 12.39 1.72
C ASN A 94 4.84 11.01 1.97
N THR A 95 5.44 9.92 1.46
CA THR A 95 4.94 8.54 1.65
C THR A 95 5.66 7.77 2.74
N ASN A 96 6.72 8.34 3.33
CA ASN A 96 7.45 7.69 4.42
C ASN A 96 6.59 7.55 5.69
N ARG A 97 5.56 8.38 5.86
CA ARG A 97 4.62 8.31 6.98
C ARG A 97 3.19 8.60 6.54
N ASP A 98 2.25 8.19 7.37
CA ASP A 98 0.83 8.52 7.18
C ASP A 98 0.65 10.04 7.24
N PHE A 99 0.31 10.63 6.10
CA PHE A 99 -0.05 12.04 5.99
C PHE A 99 -1.55 12.16 5.74
N PHE A 100 -2.30 12.56 6.78
CA PHE A 100 -3.72 12.85 6.65
C PHE A 100 -3.91 14.25 6.07
N MET A 101 -4.75 14.36 5.04
CA MET A 101 -5.01 15.61 4.35
C MET A 101 -6.51 15.89 4.27
N THR A 102 -6.87 17.17 4.12
CA THR A 102 -8.26 17.57 3.87
C THR A 102 -8.64 17.33 2.40
N PRO A 103 -9.94 17.25 2.07
CA PRO A 103 -10.38 17.09 0.69
C PRO A 103 -9.83 18.18 -0.26
N GLU A 104 -9.67 19.41 0.23
CA GLU A 104 -9.14 20.53 -0.56
C GLU A 104 -7.67 20.33 -0.91
N ILE A 105 -6.86 19.82 0.03
CA ILE A 105 -5.46 19.47 -0.22
C ILE A 105 -5.36 18.32 -1.23
N ALA A 106 -6.26 17.34 -1.14
CA ALA A 106 -6.31 16.22 -2.08
C ALA A 106 -6.61 16.68 -3.52
N VAL A 107 -7.51 17.66 -3.69
CA VAL A 107 -7.76 18.29 -5.02
C VAL A 107 -6.52 19.03 -5.52
N GLN A 108 -5.88 19.83 -4.66
CA GLN A 108 -4.68 20.59 -5.03
C GLN A 108 -3.52 19.68 -5.47
N GLN A 109 -3.40 18.51 -4.84
CA GLN A 109 -2.39 17.52 -5.17
C GLN A 109 -2.77 16.63 -6.36
N GLY A 110 -3.94 16.79 -6.97
CA GLY A 110 -4.38 15.96 -8.11
C GLY A 110 -4.76 14.53 -7.72
N LEU A 111 -5.01 14.26 -6.44
CA LEU A 111 -5.44 12.94 -5.96
C LEU A 111 -6.92 12.67 -6.21
N ILE A 112 -7.74 13.73 -6.23
CA ILE A 112 -9.16 13.69 -6.54
C ILE A 112 -9.53 14.90 -7.43
N ASP A 113 -10.58 14.77 -8.24
CA ASP A 113 -10.99 15.81 -9.18
C ASP A 113 -11.81 16.95 -8.55
N GLY A 114 -12.44 16.70 -7.40
CA GLY A 114 -13.31 17.68 -6.73
C GLY A 114 -13.95 17.12 -5.45
N VAL A 115 -14.62 18.01 -4.70
CA VAL A 115 -15.33 17.68 -3.44
C VAL A 115 -16.82 17.91 -3.65
N ILE A 116 -17.66 16.93 -3.32
CA ILE A 116 -19.11 17.04 -3.46
C ILE A 116 -19.69 17.68 -2.18
N GLY A 117 -20.22 18.91 -2.28
CA GLY A 117 -20.72 19.76 -1.18
C GLY A 117 -21.26 21.11 -1.69
N ASP A 118 -21.73 22.00 -0.80
CA ASP A 118 -22.63 23.14 -1.09
C ASP A 118 -22.33 23.98 -2.37
N GLU A 119 -23.43 24.44 -2.97
CA GLU A 119 -23.75 24.77 -4.39
C GLU A 119 -22.85 25.72 -5.23
N GLU A 120 -21.61 26.07 -4.84
CA GLU A 120 -20.80 27.04 -5.61
C GLU A 120 -19.44 26.56 -6.16
N ASP A 121 -18.86 25.44 -5.70
CA ASP A 121 -17.45 25.15 -6.00
C ASP A 121 -17.21 23.95 -6.95
N LEU A 122 -17.22 24.23 -8.26
CA LEU A 122 -16.62 23.36 -9.28
C LEU A 122 -15.14 23.74 -9.45
N TYR A 123 -14.23 22.98 -8.84
CA TYR A 123 -12.79 23.16 -9.05
C TYR A 123 -12.35 22.48 -10.36
N ALA A 124 -11.65 23.20 -11.23
CA ALA A 124 -11.04 22.59 -12.41
C ALA A 124 -9.74 21.86 -12.02
N PRO A 125 -9.41 20.71 -12.64
CA PRO A 125 -8.21 19.95 -12.33
C PRO A 125 -6.92 20.80 -12.39
N PRO A 126 -5.92 20.55 -11.52
CA PRO A 126 -4.67 21.33 -11.47
C PRO A 126 -3.93 21.48 -12.80
N ALA A 127 -3.97 20.45 -13.65
CA ALA A 127 -3.37 20.49 -14.99
C ALA A 127 -4.07 21.51 -15.92
N VAL A 128 -5.40 21.61 -15.80
CA VAL A 128 -6.23 22.53 -16.58
C VAL A 128 -6.05 23.96 -16.08
N THR A 129 -6.04 24.16 -14.75
CA THR A 129 -5.80 25.49 -14.16
C THR A 129 -4.40 26.03 -14.44
N LYS A 130 -3.38 25.15 -14.45
CA LYS A 130 -2.01 25.50 -14.86
C LYS A 130 -1.94 25.92 -16.34
N GLN A 131 -2.56 25.15 -17.25
CA GLN A 131 -2.62 25.50 -18.67
C GLN A 131 -3.34 26.82 -18.92
N LEU A 132 -4.46 27.08 -18.23
CA LEU A 132 -5.20 28.34 -18.35
C LEU A 132 -4.39 29.54 -17.84
N ARG A 133 -3.60 29.35 -16.77
CA ARG A 133 -2.72 30.38 -16.22
C ARG A 133 -1.55 30.68 -17.16
N ASP A 134 -0.93 29.65 -17.74
CA ASP A 134 0.19 29.80 -18.69
C ASP A 134 -0.27 30.47 -20.01
N MET A 135 -1.56 30.36 -20.35
CA MET A 135 -2.20 31.05 -21.48
C MET A 135 -2.64 32.48 -21.15
N GLY A 136 -2.41 32.98 -19.94
CA GLY A 136 -2.79 34.33 -19.50
C GLY A 136 -4.30 34.53 -19.35
N LEU A 137 -5.07 33.44 -19.17
CA LEU A 137 -6.54 33.45 -19.11
C LEU A 137 -7.09 33.45 -17.68
N ASN A 138 -6.23 33.59 -16.67
CA ASN A 138 -6.64 33.66 -15.26
C ASN A 138 -6.45 35.09 -14.74
N ASP A 139 -7.26 36.01 -15.25
CA ASP A 139 -7.43 37.35 -14.68
C ASP A 139 -8.45 37.29 -13.54
N ASP A 140 -8.21 38.08 -12.50
CA ASP A 140 -9.03 38.27 -11.28
C ASP A 140 -10.49 38.73 -11.53
N LEU A 141 -10.98 38.63 -12.77
CA LEU A 141 -12.29 39.10 -13.22
C LEU A 141 -13.33 38.01 -13.42
N THR A 142 -12.99 36.73 -13.23
CA THR A 142 -13.98 35.65 -13.39
C THR A 142 -13.86 34.54 -12.34
N PRO A 143 -14.34 34.78 -11.10
CA PRO A 143 -14.32 33.76 -10.04
C PRO A 143 -15.18 32.53 -10.37
N ASN A 144 -16.10 32.63 -11.34
CA ASN A 144 -17.15 31.64 -11.64
C ASN A 144 -17.24 31.19 -13.13
N LEU A 145 -16.19 31.40 -13.93
CA LEU A 145 -16.07 30.76 -15.25
C LEU A 145 -15.26 29.48 -15.03
N VAL A 146 -15.88 28.37 -14.59
CA VAL A 146 -16.52 27.43 -15.52
C VAL A 146 -17.80 26.82 -14.91
N LYS A 147 -18.96 27.45 -15.14
CA LYS A 147 -20.25 26.73 -15.15
C LYS A 147 -20.31 25.87 -16.41
N TRP A 148 -20.05 24.57 -16.29
CA TRP A 148 -20.41 23.61 -17.34
C TRP A 148 -21.94 23.51 -17.39
N TYR A 149 -22.54 24.04 -18.46
CA TYR A 149 -23.95 23.81 -18.76
C TYR A 149 -24.11 22.47 -19.50
N ARG A 150 -25.01 21.65 -18.94
CA ARG A 150 -25.55 20.35 -19.37
C ARG A 150 -24.82 19.09 -18.93
#